data_AF-R6CIE0-F1
#
_entry.id   AF-R6CIE0-F1
#
_cell.length_a   1.000
_cell.length_b   1.000
_cell.length_c   1.000
_cell.angle_alpha   90.00
_cell.angle_beta   90.00
_cell.angle_gamma   90.00
#
_symmetry.space_group_name_H-M   'P 1'
#
loop_
_entity.id
_entity.type
_entity.pdbx_description
1 polymer ?
#
loop_
_entity_poly.entity_id
_entity_poly.type
_entity_poly.pdbx_seq_one_letter_code
_entity_poly.pdbx_strand_id
1 'polypeptide(L)'
;MITSTVNGDKKKNLRIFSTVKLNGKKYKVTSVAKNALKGNKKVRTLVVGKTTEKIGKSAFQNCKNLKKIIIKSKNLKKIGSNAFKGISKNAVVKVPKSKKKLYTKLLRASGLPKSVKIK
;
A
#
# COMPACT_ATOMS: atom_id res chain seq x y z
N MET A 1 18.49 1.21 -12.80
CA MET A 1 17.48 1.52 -11.76
C MET A 1 16.46 0.38 -11.69
N ILE A 2 16.35 -0.36 -10.58
CA ILE A 2 15.50 -1.56 -10.52
C ILE A 2 14.05 -1.16 -10.17
N THR A 3 13.16 -1.17 -11.17
CA THR A 3 11.71 -0.99 -10.99
C THR A 3 11.07 -2.32 -10.65
N SER A 4 10.86 -2.59 -9.36
CA SER A 4 10.21 -3.83 -8.94
C SER A 4 8.69 -3.70 -9.06
N THR A 5 8.14 -4.16 -10.17
CA THR A 5 6.69 -4.30 -10.40
C THR A 5 6.16 -5.45 -9.56
N VAL A 6 5.31 -5.17 -8.57
CA VAL A 6 4.64 -6.21 -7.76
C VAL A 6 3.45 -6.74 -8.55
N ASN A 7 3.59 -7.91 -9.18
CA ASN A 7 2.45 -8.70 -9.68
C ASN A 7 2.05 -9.74 -8.62
N GLY A 8 0.75 -9.99 -8.49
CA GLY A 8 0.14 -10.53 -7.28
C GLY A 8 0.50 -11.97 -6.90
N ASP A 9 1.12 -12.13 -5.73
CA ASP A 9 1.44 -13.44 -5.17
C ASP A 9 0.48 -13.95 -4.07
N LYS A 10 0.22 -15.26 -4.16
CA LYS A 10 -0.82 -16.03 -3.48
C LYS A 10 -0.44 -16.49 -2.04
N LYS A 11 0.11 -15.67 -1.12
CA LYS A 11 0.48 -16.15 0.25
C LYS A 11 -0.17 -15.45 1.47
N LYS A 12 -0.42 -16.26 2.51
CA LYS A 12 -1.32 -16.06 3.69
C LYS A 12 -0.71 -15.20 4.83
N ASN A 13 0.59 -14.89 4.79
CA ASN A 13 1.27 -14.00 5.75
C ASN A 13 2.23 -13.06 5.02
N LEU A 14 1.79 -11.82 4.78
CA LEU A 14 2.55 -10.87 3.98
C LEU A 14 3.18 -9.79 4.88
N ARG A 15 4.44 -10.00 5.27
CA ARG A 15 5.32 -9.02 5.94
C ARG A 15 5.94 -8.08 4.89
N ILE A 16 5.10 -7.37 4.15
CA ILE A 16 5.53 -6.25 3.31
C ILE A 16 5.85 -5.14 4.32
N PHE A 17 6.92 -4.34 4.35
CA PHE A 17 7.91 -3.93 3.38
C PHE A 17 9.12 -3.37 4.14
N SER A 18 10.26 -3.99 3.89
CA SER A 18 11.33 -3.29 3.18
C SER A 18 11.77 -4.07 1.95
N THR A 19 11.02 -5.12 1.59
CA THR A 19 11.41 -6.14 0.61
C THR A 19 10.17 -6.93 0.20
N VAL A 20 9.84 -6.95 -1.08
CA VAL A 20 8.99 -8.03 -1.61
C VAL A 20 9.92 -9.21 -1.87
N LYS A 21 9.67 -10.37 -1.25
CA LYS A 21 10.31 -11.64 -1.62
C LYS A 21 9.46 -12.29 -2.70
N LEU A 22 9.90 -12.19 -3.95
CA LEU A 22 9.42 -13.00 -5.08
C LEU A 22 10.52 -14.03 -5.35
N ASN A 23 10.21 -15.34 -5.32
CA ASN A 23 11.20 -16.42 -5.54
C ASN A 23 12.53 -16.27 -4.76
N GLY A 24 12.46 -15.92 -3.47
CA GLY A 24 13.66 -15.78 -2.63
C GLY A 24 14.50 -14.51 -2.86
N LYS A 25 14.20 -13.68 -3.86
CA LYS A 25 14.95 -12.45 -4.17
C LYS A 25 14.30 -11.21 -3.56
N LYS A 26 15.15 -10.29 -3.06
CA LYS A 26 14.76 -9.06 -2.35
C LYS A 26 14.62 -7.87 -3.29
N TYR A 27 13.43 -7.26 -3.37
CA TYR A 27 13.15 -6.19 -4.34
C TYR A 27 12.85 -4.80 -3.71
N LYS A 28 13.50 -3.75 -4.23
CA LYS A 28 13.34 -2.32 -3.88
C LYS A 28 12.14 -1.72 -4.64
N VAL A 29 11.11 -1.26 -3.92
CA VAL A 29 9.86 -0.73 -4.52
C VAL A 29 9.88 0.80 -4.54
N THR A 30 10.15 1.37 -5.72
CA THR A 30 10.08 2.82 -5.98
C THR A 30 8.67 3.27 -6.36
N SER A 31 7.92 2.40 -7.05
CA SER A 31 6.58 2.66 -7.56
C SER A 31 5.71 1.40 -7.45
N VAL A 32 4.42 1.55 -7.16
CA VAL A 32 3.44 0.46 -7.25
C VAL A 32 2.63 0.62 -8.53
N ALA A 33 2.57 -0.42 -9.36
CA ALA A 33 1.83 -0.38 -10.63
C ALA A 33 0.31 -0.25 -10.44
N LYS A 34 -0.38 0.22 -11.49
CA LYS A 34 -1.84 0.19 -11.56
C LYS A 34 -2.31 -1.27 -11.41
N ASN A 35 -3.37 -1.50 -10.63
CA ASN A 35 -3.94 -2.84 -10.37
C ASN A 35 -3.00 -3.91 -9.76
N ALA A 36 -1.79 -3.55 -9.32
CA ALA A 36 -0.74 -4.48 -8.86
C ALA A 36 -1.23 -5.65 -7.97
N LEU A 37 -2.13 -5.36 -7.03
CA LEU A 37 -2.72 -6.30 -6.08
C LEU A 37 -4.26 -6.20 -6.06
N LYS A 38 -4.89 -5.77 -7.16
CA LYS A 38 -6.35 -5.67 -7.25
C LYS A 38 -7.00 -7.03 -6.98
N GLY A 39 -7.99 -7.05 -6.07
CA GLY A 39 -8.75 -8.24 -5.70
C GLY A 39 -8.00 -9.24 -4.82
N ASN A 40 -6.78 -8.93 -4.36
CA ASN A 40 -6.00 -9.89 -3.59
C ASN A 40 -6.59 -10.07 -2.17
N LYS A 41 -7.27 -11.20 -1.97
CA LYS A 41 -7.89 -11.59 -0.70
C LYS A 41 -6.88 -12.15 0.31
N LYS A 42 -5.60 -12.31 -0.01
CA LYS A 42 -4.61 -12.92 0.90
C LYS A 42 -3.77 -11.89 1.65
N VAL A 43 -3.60 -10.68 1.09
CA VAL A 43 -2.81 -9.62 1.72
C VAL A 43 -3.48 -9.09 2.99
N ARG A 44 -2.76 -9.13 4.11
CA ARG A 44 -3.22 -8.64 5.42
C ARG A 44 -2.51 -7.38 5.91
N THR A 45 -1.24 -7.20 5.55
CA THR A 45 -0.40 -6.08 6.00
C THR A 45 0.34 -5.44 4.83
N LEU A 46 0.46 -4.11 4.84
CA LEU A 46 1.07 -3.28 3.81
C LEU A 46 1.94 -2.13 4.37
N VAL A 47 3.24 -2.30 4.57
CA VAL A 47 4.21 -1.25 4.99
C VAL A 47 4.92 -0.41 3.87
N VAL A 48 4.35 0.57 3.20
CA VAL A 48 5.06 1.40 2.17
C VAL A 48 6.48 1.87 2.59
N GLY A 49 7.51 1.55 1.78
CA GLY A 49 8.93 1.77 2.11
C GLY A 49 9.39 3.24 2.03
N LYS A 50 10.56 3.56 2.61
CA LYS A 50 11.11 4.94 2.70
C LYS A 50 11.28 5.63 1.33
N THR A 51 11.57 4.86 0.29
CA THR A 51 11.87 5.33 -1.08
C THR A 51 10.68 5.27 -2.03
N THR A 52 9.48 4.90 -1.55
CA THR A 52 8.32 4.78 -2.44
C THR A 52 7.74 6.15 -2.74
N GLU A 53 7.67 6.51 -4.02
CA GLU A 53 7.23 7.84 -4.46
C GLU A 53 5.78 7.84 -4.96
N LYS A 54 5.36 6.74 -5.58
CA LYS A 54 4.08 6.68 -6.30
C LYS A 54 3.36 5.35 -6.07
N ILE A 55 2.06 5.42 -5.83
CA ILE A 55 1.16 4.26 -5.79
C ILE A 55 0.16 4.39 -6.95
N GLY A 56 0.04 3.36 -7.78
CA GLY A 56 -0.81 3.35 -8.96
C GLY A 56 -2.31 3.33 -8.66
N LYS A 57 -3.11 3.70 -9.68
CA LYS A 57 -4.57 3.64 -9.63
C LYS A 57 -5.02 2.20 -9.32
N SER A 58 -5.98 2.05 -8.40
CA SER A 58 -6.55 0.73 -8.02
C SER A 58 -5.54 -0.34 -7.59
N ALA A 59 -4.33 0.06 -7.17
CA ALA A 59 -3.24 -0.85 -6.83
C ALA A 59 -3.62 -1.92 -5.78
N PHE A 60 -4.43 -1.59 -4.78
CA PHE A 60 -4.91 -2.49 -3.72
C PHE A 60 -6.44 -2.54 -3.64
N GLN A 61 -7.11 -2.23 -4.75
CA GLN A 61 -8.56 -2.24 -4.79
C GLN A 61 -9.10 -3.63 -4.42
N ASN A 62 -10.16 -3.70 -3.62
CA ASN A 62 -10.82 -4.92 -3.17
C ASN A 62 -9.92 -5.91 -2.38
N CYS A 63 -8.83 -5.42 -1.78
CA CYS A 63 -8.04 -6.19 -0.82
C CYS A 63 -8.77 -6.30 0.53
N LYS A 64 -9.87 -7.05 0.59
CA LYS A 64 -10.78 -7.11 1.75
C LYS A 64 -10.10 -7.51 3.08
N ASN A 65 -9.04 -8.31 3.00
CA ASN A 65 -8.31 -8.79 4.17
C ASN A 65 -7.16 -7.88 4.61
N LEU A 66 -6.90 -6.77 3.90
CA LEU A 66 -5.87 -5.81 4.26
C LEU A 66 -6.32 -5.02 5.49
N LYS A 67 -5.70 -5.31 6.64
CA LYS A 67 -6.04 -4.72 7.95
C LYS A 67 -4.96 -3.75 8.47
N LYS A 68 -3.74 -3.79 7.95
CA LYS A 68 -2.65 -2.95 8.47
C LYS A 68 -1.89 -2.31 7.32
N ILE A 69 -1.75 -0.99 7.34
CA ILE A 69 -0.96 -0.22 6.37
C ILE A 69 0.07 0.61 7.16
N ILE A 70 1.34 0.65 6.76
CA ILE A 70 2.39 1.40 7.45
C ILE A 70 3.21 2.19 6.43
N ILE A 71 2.99 3.48 6.31
CA ILE A 71 3.74 4.33 5.39
C ILE A 71 4.99 4.82 6.10
N LYS A 72 6.16 4.30 5.68
CA LYS A 72 7.49 4.77 6.07
C LYS A 72 8.08 5.77 5.09
N SER A 73 7.51 5.90 3.89
CA SER A 73 7.92 6.91 2.91
C SER A 73 7.73 8.30 3.48
N LYS A 74 8.73 9.17 3.27
CA LYS A 74 8.60 10.62 3.43
C LYS A 74 8.41 11.33 2.08
N ASN A 75 8.63 10.60 0.98
CA ASN A 75 8.65 11.11 -0.40
C ASN A 75 7.45 10.63 -1.23
N LEU A 76 6.38 10.13 -0.60
CA LEU A 76 5.17 9.72 -1.30
C LEU A 76 4.48 10.96 -1.88
N LYS A 77 4.59 11.12 -3.21
CA LYS A 77 4.08 12.28 -3.96
C LYS A 77 2.67 12.04 -4.47
N LYS A 78 2.36 10.83 -4.95
CA LYS A 78 1.07 10.52 -5.58
C LYS A 78 0.53 9.15 -5.17
N ILE A 79 -0.77 9.11 -4.88
CA ILE A 79 -1.54 7.87 -4.71
C ILE A 79 -2.68 7.92 -5.72
N GLY A 80 -2.75 6.91 -6.58
CA GLY A 80 -3.77 6.84 -7.63
C GLY A 80 -5.17 6.64 -7.05
N SER A 81 -6.17 7.08 -7.81
CA SER A 81 -7.57 6.95 -7.44
C SER A 81 -7.95 5.48 -7.19
N ASN A 82 -8.83 5.24 -6.23
CA ASN A 82 -9.28 3.91 -5.82
C ASN A 82 -8.18 2.93 -5.39
N ALA A 83 -6.93 3.37 -5.16
CA ALA A 83 -5.84 2.50 -4.75
C ALA A 83 -6.18 1.67 -3.50
N PHE A 84 -6.98 2.21 -2.57
CA PHE A 84 -7.40 1.52 -1.34
C PHE A 84 -8.92 1.30 -1.25
N LYS A 85 -9.64 1.39 -2.37
CA LYS A 85 -11.09 1.17 -2.39
C LYS A 85 -11.40 -0.30 -2.08
N GLY A 86 -12.31 -0.56 -1.14
CA GLY A 86 -12.75 -1.93 -0.81
C GLY A 86 -11.76 -2.73 0.05
N ILE A 87 -10.85 -2.06 0.77
CA ILE A 87 -10.06 -2.69 1.84
C ILE A 87 -10.90 -2.90 3.11
N SER A 88 -10.34 -3.57 4.12
CA SER A 88 -11.04 -3.77 5.40
C SER A 88 -11.44 -2.43 6.05
N LYS A 89 -12.70 -2.33 6.48
CA LYS A 89 -13.22 -1.18 7.24
C LYS A 89 -12.47 -0.98 8.57
N ASN A 90 -11.93 -2.06 9.14
CA ASN A 90 -11.18 -2.09 10.39
C ASN A 90 -9.66 -1.94 10.17
N ALA A 91 -9.24 -1.53 8.97
CA ALA A 91 -7.83 -1.31 8.71
C ALA A 91 -7.27 -0.17 9.58
N VAL A 92 -5.97 -0.23 9.84
CA VAL A 92 -5.21 0.83 10.52
C VAL A 92 -4.08 1.25 9.60
N VAL A 93 -3.99 2.56 9.33
CA VAL A 93 -2.88 3.16 8.57
C VAL A 93 -1.97 3.90 9.54
N LYS A 94 -0.70 3.52 9.61
CA LYS A 94 0.34 4.28 10.31
C LYS A 94 1.04 5.16 9.31
N VAL A 95 1.16 6.46 9.60
CA VAL A 95 1.85 7.42 8.73
C VAL A 95 2.91 8.19 9.52
N PRO A 96 3.94 8.77 8.88
CA PRO A 96 4.91 9.61 9.58
C PRO A 96 4.21 10.85 10.13
N LYS A 97 4.45 11.17 11.41
CA LYS A 97 3.82 12.33 12.10
C LYS A 97 3.94 13.62 11.28
N SER A 98 5.13 13.88 10.72
CA SER A 98 5.42 15.08 9.91
C SER A 98 4.64 15.20 8.60
N LYS A 99 4.08 14.10 8.06
CA LYS A 99 3.32 14.09 6.80
C LYS A 99 1.87 13.63 7.00
N LYS A 100 1.41 13.52 8.25
CA LYS A 100 0.07 12.97 8.58
C LYS A 100 -1.07 13.69 7.88
N LYS A 101 -1.07 15.03 7.85
CA LYS A 101 -2.11 15.84 7.20
C LYS A 101 -2.16 15.59 5.68
N LEU A 102 -1.01 15.68 5.01
CA LEU A 102 -0.87 15.44 3.57
C LEU A 102 -1.29 14.01 3.20
N TYR A 103 -0.77 13.01 3.92
CA TYR A 103 -1.06 11.61 3.61
C TYR A 103 -2.49 11.23 3.92
N THR A 104 -3.10 11.83 4.95
CA THR A 104 -4.54 11.66 5.19
C THR A 104 -5.35 12.13 3.98
N LYS A 105 -5.05 13.31 3.41
CA LYS A 105 -5.74 13.81 2.20
C LYS A 105 -5.56 12.85 1.02
N LEU A 106 -4.33 12.42 0.73
CA LEU A 106 -4.03 11.50 -0.38
C LEU A 106 -4.67 10.12 -0.19
N LEU A 107 -4.70 9.60 1.03
CA LEU A 107 -5.31 8.31 1.36
C LEU A 107 -6.84 8.37 1.22
N ARG A 108 -7.48 9.43 1.71
CA ARG A 108 -8.93 9.62 1.54
C ARG A 108 -9.30 9.76 0.05
N ALA A 109 -8.55 10.55 -0.71
CA ALA A 109 -8.74 10.71 -2.15
C ALA A 109 -8.52 9.42 -2.96
N SER A 110 -7.72 8.48 -2.45
CA SER A 110 -7.46 7.19 -3.08
C SER A 110 -8.46 6.09 -2.68
N GLY A 111 -9.59 6.46 -2.07
CA GLY A 111 -10.70 5.56 -1.76
C GLY A 111 -10.55 4.81 -0.43
N LEU A 112 -9.71 5.28 0.49
CA LEU A 112 -9.60 4.72 1.83
C LEU A 112 -10.92 4.90 2.61
N PRO A 113 -11.56 3.82 3.12
CA PRO A 113 -12.84 3.92 3.82
C PRO A 113 -12.78 4.87 5.01
N LYS A 114 -13.79 5.74 5.20
CA LYS A 114 -13.84 6.75 6.28
C LYS A 114 -13.59 6.13 7.68
N SER A 115 -14.10 4.92 7.91
CA SER A 115 -13.95 4.16 9.16
C SER A 115 -12.50 3.77 9.52
N VAL A 116 -11.60 3.76 8.54
CA VAL A 116 -10.19 3.37 8.75
C VAL A 116 -9.48 4.40 9.60
N LYS A 117 -8.80 3.93 10.65
CA LYS A 117 -8.03 4.76 11.58
C LYS A 117 -6.67 5.10 10.99
N ILE A 118 -6.33 6.40 10.93
CA ILE A 118 -5.02 6.89 10.50
C ILE A 118 -4.27 7.40 11.73
N LYS A 119 -3.20 6.71 12.11
CA LYS A 119 -2.38 6.99 13.29
C LYS A 119 -1.07 7.62 12.90
#